data_AF-A0A1F9CQW6-F1
#
_entry.id   AF-A0A1F9CQW6-F1
#
_cell.length_a   1.000
_cell.length_b   1.000
_cell.length_c   1.000
_cell.angle_alpha   90.00
_cell.angle_beta   90.00
_cell.angle_gamma   90.00
#
_symmetry.space_group_name_H-M   'P 1'
#
loop_
_entity.id
_entity.type
_entity.pdbx_description
1 polymer ?
#
loop_
_entity_poly.entity_id
_entity_poly.type
_entity_poly.pdbx_seq_one_letter_code
_entity_poly.pdbx_strand_id
1 'polypeptide(L)'
;MELKRQVVEELLSGMSTPAQLIRRHEISSGLLYHWKEQYARGRFDNQPSKEAALEDRVRQLEQLVGRLTLENEFLKKAVQRGLLSVPKKSGGSLLSIVTSSKTPKGGAGS
;
A
#
# COMPACT_ATOMS: atom_id res chain seq x y z
N MET A 1 7.25 -0.73 -23.13
CA MET A 1 6.96 0.67 -23.48
C MET A 1 7.91 1.24 -24.52
N GLU A 2 9.08 0.62 -24.74
CA GLU A 2 10.10 1.10 -25.67
C GLU A 2 9.64 1.20 -27.13
N LEU A 3 8.94 0.19 -27.64
CA LEU A 3 8.50 0.14 -29.04
C LEU A 3 7.64 1.37 -29.44
N LYS A 4 6.64 1.73 -28.62
CA LYS A 4 5.80 2.91 -28.92
C LYS A 4 6.61 4.20 -28.92
N ARG A 5 7.57 4.35 -28.00
CA ARG A 5 8.43 5.55 -27.86
C ARG A 5 9.31 5.68 -29.08
N GLN A 6 10.00 4.60 -29.44
CA GLN A 6 10.83 4.50 -30.64
C GLN A 6 10.04 4.84 -31.91
N VAL A 7 8.84 4.30 -32.08
CA VAL A 7 7.98 4.58 -33.25
C VAL A 7 7.60 6.06 -33.35
N VAL A 8 7.26 6.70 -32.23
CA VAL A 8 6.92 8.14 -32.23
C VAL A 8 8.15 9.02 -32.44
N GLU A 9 9.30 8.65 -31.87
CA GLU A 9 10.55 9.39 -32.08
C GLU A 9 11.04 9.29 -33.53
N GLU A 10 10.91 8.13 -34.16
CA GLU A 10 11.20 7.94 -35.59
C GLU A 10 10.24 8.75 -36.48
N LEU A 11 8.96 8.86 -36.07
CA LEU A 11 7.99 9.71 -36.74
C LEU A 11 8.32 11.20 -36.59
N LEU A 12 8.70 11.65 -35.39
CA LEU A 12 8.98 13.06 -35.09
C LEU A 12 10.33 13.52 -35.66
N SER A 13 11.31 12.63 -35.74
CA SER A 13 12.59 12.88 -36.40
C SER A 13 12.49 12.92 -37.93
N GLY A 14 11.35 12.50 -38.50
CA GLY A 14 11.14 12.44 -39.94
C GLY A 14 11.90 11.33 -40.66
N MET A 15 12.52 10.40 -39.91
CA MET A 15 13.26 9.26 -40.48
C MET A 15 12.35 8.30 -41.26
N SER A 16 11.09 8.16 -40.84
CA SER A 16 10.08 7.35 -41.51
C SER A 16 8.76 8.09 -41.65
N THR A 17 8.09 7.88 -42.78
CA THR A 17 6.74 8.40 -43.00
C THR A 17 5.71 7.61 -42.19
N PRO A 18 4.55 8.21 -41.86
CA PRO A 18 3.47 7.51 -41.16
C PRO A 18 3.06 6.19 -41.83
N ALA A 19 2.99 6.18 -43.17
CA ALA A 19 2.61 5.00 -43.94
C ALA A 19 3.64 3.86 -43.85
N GLN A 20 4.93 4.18 -43.79
CA GLN A 20 6.00 3.19 -43.58
C GLN A 20 5.93 2.60 -42.18
N LEU A 21 5.71 3.42 -41.15
CA LEU A 21 5.58 2.96 -39.77
C LEU A 21 4.35 2.06 -39.57
N ILE A 22 3.21 2.44 -40.16
CA ILE A 22 1.96 1.65 -40.15
C ILE A 22 2.19 0.26 -40.76
N ARG A 23 2.88 0.17 -41.90
CA ARG A 23 3.15 -1.10 -42.58
C ARG A 23 4.20 -1.95 -41.87
N ARG A 24 5.28 -1.33 -41.38
CA ARG A 24 6.41 -2.03 -40.76
C ARG A 24 6.06 -2.60 -39.38
N HIS A 25 5.27 -1.86 -38.61
CA HIS A 25 4.88 -2.24 -37.25
C HIS A 25 3.46 -2.80 -37.16
N GLU A 26 2.77 -2.95 -38.30
CA GLU A 26 1.39 -3.43 -38.41
C GLU A 26 0.39 -2.70 -37.47
N ILE A 27 0.64 -1.42 -37.25
CA ILE A 27 -0.18 -0.59 -36.35
C ILE A 27 -1.21 0.21 -37.14
N SER A 28 -2.38 0.45 -36.53
CA SER A 28 -3.39 1.30 -37.14
C SER A 28 -2.95 2.78 -37.16
N SER A 29 -3.41 3.53 -38.16
CA SER A 29 -3.18 4.97 -38.25
C SER A 29 -3.66 5.71 -36.99
N GLY A 30 -4.86 5.35 -36.48
CA GLY A 30 -5.40 5.91 -35.25
C GLY A 30 -4.52 5.67 -34.03
N LEU A 31 -3.90 4.49 -33.93
CA LEU A 31 -2.97 4.16 -32.84
C LEU A 31 -1.69 4.99 -32.93
N LEU A 32 -1.14 5.18 -34.13
CA LEU A 32 0.05 6.02 -34.36
C LEU A 32 -0.20 7.49 -33.96
N TYR A 33 -1.34 8.06 -34.33
CA TYR A 33 -1.69 9.43 -33.95
C TYR A 33 -1.98 9.55 -32.45
N HIS A 34 -2.64 8.56 -31.86
CA HIS A 34 -2.86 8.51 -30.42
C HIS A 34 -1.53 8.50 -29.65
N TRP A 35 -0.57 7.69 -30.10
CA TRP A 35 0.78 7.69 -29.57
C TRP A 35 1.48 9.04 -29.75
N LYS A 36 1.38 9.68 -30.92
CA LYS A 36 1.93 11.04 -31.09
C LYS A 36 1.34 12.04 -30.09
N GLU A 37 0.02 12.01 -29.86
CA GLU A 37 -0.65 12.90 -28.92
C GLU A 37 -0.26 12.62 -27.46
N GLN A 38 -0.17 11.34 -27.08
CA GLN A 38 0.29 10.94 -25.74
C GLN A 38 1.74 11.35 -25.48
N TYR A 39 2.60 11.34 -26.51
CA TYR A 39 4.01 11.75 -26.42
C TYR A 39 4.12 13.25 -26.21
N ALA A 40 3.37 14.05 -26.98
CA ALA A 40 3.32 15.51 -26.82
C ALA A 40 2.83 15.94 -25.42
N ARG A 41 1.99 15.12 -24.79
CA ARG A 41 1.49 15.36 -23.42
C ARG A 41 2.39 14.80 -22.32
N GLY A 42 3.55 14.24 -22.65
CA GLY A 42 4.45 13.62 -21.67
C GLY A 42 3.87 12.38 -20.98
N ARG A 43 2.82 11.75 -21.55
CA ARG A 43 2.10 10.63 -20.94
C ARG A 43 2.57 9.26 -21.42
N PHE A 44 3.75 9.17 -22.02
CA PHE A 44 4.29 7.89 -22.48
C PHE A 44 4.61 6.93 -21.34
N ASP A 45 5.00 7.49 -20.19
CA ASP A 45 5.31 6.74 -18.99
C ASP A 45 4.10 6.64 -18.04
N ASN A 46 3.01 7.37 -18.32
CA ASN A 46 1.77 7.43 -17.53
C ASN A 46 0.76 6.33 -17.86
N GLN A 47 1.20 5.10 -18.13
CA GLN A 47 0.25 4.01 -17.92
C GLN A 47 0.02 3.97 -16.40
N PRO A 48 -1.22 3.83 -15.90
CA PRO A 48 -1.46 3.56 -14.48
C PRO A 48 -0.86 2.18 -14.19
N SER A 49 0.44 2.18 -13.96
CA SER A 49 1.18 0.98 -13.67
C SER A 49 0.81 0.61 -12.23
N LYS A 50 0.82 -0.69 -11.94
CA LYS A 50 0.52 -1.15 -10.58
C LYS A 50 1.45 -0.48 -9.57
N GLU A 51 2.66 -0.13 -10.00
CA GLU A 51 3.67 0.59 -9.24
C GLU A 51 3.19 1.99 -8.84
N ALA A 52 2.60 2.79 -9.75
CA ALA A 52 2.07 4.11 -9.39
C ALA A 52 0.92 4.03 -8.36
N ALA A 53 0.03 3.02 -8.51
CA ALA A 53 -1.03 2.79 -7.53
C ALA A 53 -0.49 2.33 -6.16
N LEU A 54 0.60 1.54 -6.17
CA LEU A 54 1.30 1.13 -4.96
C LEU A 54 2.02 2.31 -4.30
N GLU A 55 2.68 3.18 -5.06
CA GLU A 55 3.33 4.40 -4.55
C GLU A 55 2.32 5.34 -3.88
N ASP A 56 1.17 5.56 -4.50
CA ASP A 56 0.09 6.35 -3.89
C ASP A 56 -0.42 5.70 -2.60
N ARG A 57 -0.54 4.37 -2.58
CA ARG A 57 -0.93 3.64 -1.36
C ARG A 57 0.13 3.77 -0.27
N VAL A 58 1.41 3.69 -0.61
CA VAL A 58 2.53 3.89 0.31
C VAL A 58 2.46 5.30 0.90
N ARG A 59 2.32 6.33 0.06
CA ARG A 59 2.19 7.72 0.52
C ARG A 59 1.02 7.91 1.49
N GLN A 60 -0.14 7.33 1.20
CA GLN A 60 -1.30 7.38 2.09
C GLN A 60 -1.02 6.72 3.44
N LEU A 61 -0.34 5.57 3.43
CA LEU A 61 0.02 4.84 4.64
C LEU A 61 1.05 5.61 5.47
N GLU A 62 2.08 6.17 4.84
CA GLU A 62 3.08 7.01 5.50
C GLU A 62 2.44 8.22 6.20
N GLN A 63 1.50 8.89 5.51
CA GLN A 63 0.74 9.99 6.11
C GLN A 63 -0.11 9.54 7.31
N LEU A 64 -0.74 8.37 7.22
CA LEU A 64 -1.54 7.83 8.31
C LEU A 64 -0.68 7.46 9.52
N VAL A 65 0.47 6.82 9.29
CA VAL A 65 1.46 6.51 10.33
C VAL A 65 1.94 7.80 11.01
N GLY A 66 2.23 8.85 10.24
CA GLY A 66 2.59 10.15 10.79
C GLY A 66 1.52 10.73 11.72
N ARG A 67 0.26 10.74 11.27
CA ARG A 67 -0.88 11.21 12.08
C ARG A 67 -1.04 10.38 13.37
N LEU A 68 -1.05 9.06 13.25
CA LEU A 68 -1.21 8.16 14.40
C LEU A 68 -0.06 8.29 15.40
N THR A 69 1.17 8.53 14.93
CA THR A 69 2.33 8.74 15.79
C THR A 69 2.17 10.02 16.62
N LEU A 70 1.76 11.11 15.98
CA LEU A 70 1.50 12.38 16.69
C LEU A 70 0.37 12.24 17.71
N GLU A 71 -0.71 11.56 17.35
CA GLU A 71 -1.83 11.30 18.27
C GLU A 71 -1.39 10.42 19.45
N ASN A 72 -0.60 9.37 19.21
CA ASN A 72 -0.07 8.52 20.27
C ASN A 72 0.82 9.32 21.25
N GLU A 73 1.74 10.11 20.72
CA GLU A 73 2.63 10.95 21.51
C GLU A 73 1.85 11.99 22.32
N PHE A 74 0.80 12.57 21.73
CA PHE A 74 -0.10 13.49 22.43
C PHE A 74 -0.82 12.79 23.59
N LEU A 75 -1.44 11.63 23.34
CA LEU A 75 -2.18 10.87 24.36
C LEU A 75 -1.27 10.42 25.50
N LYS A 76 -0.08 9.89 25.19
CA LYS A 76 0.92 9.51 26.21
C LYS A 76 1.31 10.69 27.09
N LYS A 77 1.56 11.86 26.49
CA LYS A 77 1.89 13.09 27.24
C LYS A 77 0.71 13.58 28.07
N ALA A 78 -0.51 13.50 27.57
CA ALA A 78 -1.72 13.88 28.30
C ALA A 78 -1.93 13.00 29.54
N VAL A 79 -1.71 11.69 29.43
CA VAL A 79 -1.73 10.76 30.56
C VAL A 79 -0.62 11.07 31.56
N GLN A 80 0.63 11.27 31.10
CA GLN A 80 1.77 11.59 31.97
C GLN A 80 1.55 12.89 32.75
N ARG A 81 0.90 13.88 32.12
CA ARG A 81 0.56 15.16 32.74
C ARG A 81 -0.72 15.11 33.58
N GLY A 82 -1.36 13.95 33.71
CA GLY A 82 -2.59 13.77 34.47
C GLY A 82 -3.83 14.43 33.87
N LEU A 83 -3.75 14.86 32.60
CA LEU A 83 -4.88 15.46 31.87
C LEU A 83 -5.92 14.41 31.46
N LEU A 84 -5.48 13.16 31.31
CA LEU A 84 -6.32 12.00 31.09
C LEU A 84 -6.01 10.98 32.18
N SER A 85 -7.04 10.54 32.92
CA SER A 85 -6.86 9.42 33.84
C SER A 85 -6.86 8.12 33.04
N VAL A 86 -5.76 7.37 33.11
CA VAL A 86 -5.79 5.97 32.69
C VAL A 86 -6.76 5.26 33.63
N PRO A 87 -7.68 4.42 33.14
CA PRO A 87 -8.46 3.55 34.01
C PRO A 87 -7.47 2.74 34.84
N LYS A 88 -7.36 3.07 36.13
CA LYS A 88 -6.67 2.22 37.09
C LYS A 88 -7.32 0.86 36.95
N LYS A 89 -6.59 -0.14 36.43
CA LYS A 89 -6.96 -1.54 36.60
C LYS A 89 -6.94 -1.77 38.12
N SER A 90 -8.09 -1.54 38.74
CA SER A 90 -8.38 -1.88 40.11
C SER A 90 -7.88 -3.29 40.32
N GLY A 91 -7.03 -3.47 41.32
CA GLY A 91 -6.56 -4.77 41.75
C GLY A 91 -7.77 -5.62 42.12
N GLY A 92 -8.28 -6.36 41.15
CA GLY A 92 -9.14 -7.50 41.37
C GLY A 92 -8.22 -8.62 41.83
N SER A 93 -8.20 -8.83 43.14
CA SER A 93 -7.57 -9.96 43.82
C SER A 93 -7.68 -11.22 42.97
N LEU A 94 -6.53 -11.85 42.71
CA LEU A 94 -6.49 -13.20 42.15
C LEU A 94 -7.26 -14.10 43.11
N LEU A 95 -8.49 -14.44 42.74
CA LEU A 95 -9.28 -15.47 43.38
C LEU A 95 -8.43 -16.74 43.35
N SER A 96 -8.09 -17.21 44.54
CA SER A 96 -7.42 -18.49 44.75
C SER A 96 -8.20 -19.57 44.00
N ILE A 97 -7.55 -20.14 42.99
CA ILE A 97 -7.94 -21.45 42.47
C ILE A 97 -7.72 -22.41 43.62
N VAL A 98 -8.77 -22.66 44.40
CA VAL A 98 -8.88 -23.87 45.20
C VAL A 98 -8.89 -25.01 44.19
N THR A 99 -7.73 -25.61 43.96
CA THR A 99 -7.62 -26.93 43.37
C THR A 99 -8.29 -27.91 44.33
N SER A 100 -9.59 -28.13 44.13
CA SER A 100 -10.34 -29.20 44.79
C SER A 100 -9.84 -30.55 44.25
N SER A 101 -8.75 -31.07 44.81
CA SER A 101 -8.32 -32.45 44.58
C SER A 101 -9.30 -33.40 45.28
N LYS A 102 -10.31 -33.85 44.54
CA LYS A 102 -11.17 -34.97 44.97
C LYS A 102 -10.43 -36.27 44.64
N THR A 103 -9.76 -36.86 45.62
CA THR A 103 -9.22 -38.22 45.54
C THR A 103 -10.38 -39.23 45.58
N PRO A 104 -10.51 -40.16 44.61
CA PRO A 104 -11.33 -41.33 44.81
C PRO A 104 -10.57 -42.32 45.69
N LYS A 105 -11.19 -42.62 46.81
CA LYS A 105 -10.80 -43.61 47.81
C LYS A 105 -10.97 -45.02 47.24
N GLY A 106 -9.90 -45.81 47.29
CA GLY A 106 -9.91 -47.23 46.93
C GLY A 106 -8.68 -47.94 47.50
N GLY A 107 -8.69 -48.23 48.80
CA GLY A 107 -7.94 -49.36 49.36
C GLY A 107 -8.84 -50.61 49.31
N ALA A 108 -8.41 -51.84 49.51
CA ALA A 108 -7.13 -52.48 49.81
C ALA A 108 -7.29 -53.93 49.29
N GLY A 109 -6.22 -54.65 48.96
CA GLY A 109 -5.75 -55.65 49.91
C GLY A 109 -5.43 -56.95 49.16
N SER A 110 -4.41 -57.63 49.68
CA SER A 110 -3.86 -58.92 49.25
C SER A 110 -4.83 -60.09 49.39
#